data_AF-A0A5N6P9Z3-F1
#
_entry.id   AF-A0A5N6P9Z3-F1
#
_cell.length_a   1.000
_cell.length_b   1.000
_cell.length_c   1.000
_cell.angle_alpha   90.00
_cell.angle_beta   90.00
_cell.angle_gamma   90.00
#
_symmetry.space_group_name_H-M   'P 1'
#
loop_
_entity.id
_entity.type
_entity.pdbx_description
1 polymer ?
#
loop_
_entity_poly.entity_id
_entity_poly.type
_entity_poly.pdbx_seq_one_letter_code
_entity_poly.pdbx_strand_id
1 'polypeptide(L)'
;MHGGLSPDLHNLDQIRDLTRPVDVPDNGLLCDLLWSDPHKEVKGWAMNDRGVSFTFGADVVTEFLLKHDLDLVCRAHQVVEDGYEFFAYKQLVTVFSAPNYCGEFDNAGAFLSVDETLMCSFRILKPAEKKRRSKSMINLFGSSSSN
;
A
#
# COMPACT_ATOMS: atom_id res chain seq x y z
N MET A 1 -2.06 -9.70 -2.01
CA MET A 1 -3.47 -9.21 -1.84
C MET A 1 -3.46 -7.69 -1.74
N HIS A 2 -4.60 -7.00 -1.55
CA HIS A 2 -4.61 -5.55 -1.36
C HIS A 2 -4.36 -5.16 0.11
N GLY A 3 -5.25 -5.65 1.00
CA GLY A 3 -5.20 -5.50 2.45
C GLY A 3 -4.12 -6.41 3.03
N GLY A 4 -4.51 -7.43 3.78
CA GLY A 4 -3.55 -8.34 4.37
C GLY A 4 -4.19 -9.69 4.67
N LEU A 5 -3.73 -10.33 5.73
CA LEU A 5 -4.21 -11.64 6.12
C LEU A 5 -5.57 -11.55 6.83
N SER A 6 -6.26 -12.68 6.95
CA SER A 6 -7.49 -12.78 7.73
C SER A 6 -7.34 -13.85 8.82
N PRO A 7 -7.90 -13.65 10.03
CA PRO A 7 -8.01 -14.72 11.02
C PRO A 7 -8.87 -15.89 10.50
N ASP A 8 -9.76 -15.63 9.53
CA ASP A 8 -10.63 -16.63 8.91
C ASP A 8 -9.96 -17.35 7.71
N LEU A 9 -8.75 -16.92 7.29
CA LEU A 9 -8.02 -17.55 6.20
C LEU A 9 -7.21 -18.74 6.72
N HIS A 10 -7.77 -19.93 6.61
CA HIS A 10 -7.11 -21.16 7.06
C HIS A 10 -6.51 -21.97 5.90
N ASN A 11 -7.08 -21.84 4.71
CA ASN A 11 -6.62 -22.47 3.47
C ASN A 11 -6.84 -21.54 2.28
N LEU A 12 -6.02 -21.68 1.24
CA LEU A 12 -6.10 -20.81 0.05
C LEU A 12 -7.32 -21.11 -0.84
N ASP A 13 -7.94 -22.28 -0.71
CA ASP A 13 -9.16 -22.63 -1.44
C ASP A 13 -10.35 -21.78 -1.00
N GLN A 14 -10.40 -21.33 0.26
CA GLN A 14 -11.40 -20.35 0.72
C GLN A 14 -11.44 -19.07 -0.11
N ILE A 15 -10.30 -18.64 -0.67
CA ILE A 15 -10.24 -17.48 -1.58
C ILE A 15 -10.78 -17.86 -2.97
N ARG A 16 -10.47 -19.06 -3.45
CA ARG A 16 -10.91 -19.58 -4.76
C ARG A 16 -12.43 -19.78 -4.80
N ASP A 17 -13.00 -20.18 -3.67
CA ASP A 17 -14.42 -20.50 -3.51
C ASP A 17 -15.30 -19.27 -3.24
N LEU A 18 -14.72 -18.07 -3.13
CA LEU A 18 -15.49 -16.83 -3.04
C LEU A 18 -16.38 -16.67 -4.27
N THR A 19 -17.69 -16.76 -4.05
CA THR A 19 -18.71 -16.62 -5.10
C THR A 19 -18.69 -15.19 -5.63
N ARG A 20 -18.73 -15.05 -6.96
CA ARG A 20 -18.73 -13.75 -7.65
C ARG A 20 -19.91 -13.69 -8.63
N PRO A 21 -20.54 -12.50 -8.82
CA PRO A 21 -20.21 -11.20 -8.22
C PRO A 21 -20.64 -11.12 -6.74
N VAL A 22 -19.93 -10.29 -5.97
CA VAL A 22 -20.24 -10.04 -4.56
C VAL A 22 -19.74 -8.64 -4.18
N ASP A 23 -20.51 -7.93 -3.34
CA ASP A 23 -20.05 -6.69 -2.71
C ASP A 23 -19.09 -6.99 -1.56
N VAL A 24 -18.27 -6.02 -1.18
CA VAL A 24 -17.37 -6.19 -0.03
C VAL A 24 -18.22 -6.15 1.25
N PRO A 25 -18.25 -7.24 2.06
CA PRO A 25 -19.00 -7.25 3.32
C PRO A 25 -18.31 -6.39 4.38
N ASP A 26 -19.03 -6.04 5.45
CA ASP A 26 -18.49 -5.26 6.56
C ASP A 26 -17.48 -6.05 7.41
N ASN A 27 -17.51 -7.39 7.36
CA ASN A 27 -16.63 -8.28 8.12
C ASN A 27 -16.36 -9.60 7.39
N GLY A 28 -15.45 -10.40 7.97
CA GLY A 28 -15.08 -11.73 7.50
C GLY A 28 -14.01 -11.70 6.41
N LEU A 29 -13.71 -12.90 5.88
CA LEU A 29 -12.58 -13.14 4.98
C LEU A 29 -12.39 -12.08 3.88
N LEU A 30 -13.41 -11.81 3.06
CA LEU A 30 -13.25 -10.86 1.94
C LEU A 30 -12.97 -9.43 2.43
N CYS A 31 -13.59 -8.99 3.52
CA CYS A 31 -13.29 -7.70 4.14
C CYS A 31 -11.82 -7.65 4.58
N ASP A 32 -11.35 -8.68 5.27
CA ASP A 32 -10.00 -8.71 5.83
C ASP A 32 -8.90 -8.76 4.77
N LEU A 33 -9.12 -9.49 3.67
CA LEU A 33 -8.19 -9.54 2.53
C LEU A 33 -7.98 -8.16 1.87
N LEU A 34 -8.92 -7.23 2.10
CA LEU A 34 -8.90 -5.87 1.54
C LEU A 34 -8.53 -4.80 2.57
N TRP A 35 -8.81 -5.00 3.86
CA TRP A 35 -8.75 -3.93 4.87
C TRP A 35 -7.80 -4.17 6.05
N SER A 36 -7.27 -5.39 6.22
CA SER A 36 -6.32 -5.64 7.31
C SER A 36 -4.93 -5.05 7.06
N ASP A 37 -4.21 -4.74 8.14
CA ASP A 37 -2.88 -4.11 8.10
C ASP A 37 -1.84 -4.81 8.99
N PRO A 38 -0.57 -4.91 8.55
CA PRO A 38 0.52 -5.31 9.44
C PRO A 38 0.80 -4.22 10.49
N HIS A 39 1.11 -4.61 11.73
CA HIS A 39 1.47 -3.68 12.80
C HIS A 39 2.65 -4.19 13.64
N LYS A 40 3.71 -3.36 13.77
CA LYS A 40 5.00 -3.75 14.40
C LYS A 40 4.88 -4.07 15.90
N GLU A 41 3.94 -3.44 16.58
CA GLU A 41 3.75 -3.60 18.04
C GLU A 41 2.69 -4.65 18.41
N VAL A 42 2.01 -5.24 17.41
CA VAL A 42 0.99 -6.27 17.64
C VAL A 42 1.64 -7.65 17.59
N LYS A 43 1.22 -8.53 18.50
CA LYS A 43 1.46 -9.97 18.46
C LYS A 43 0.12 -10.67 18.22
N GLY A 44 0.05 -11.55 17.24
CA GLY A 44 -1.22 -12.14 16.81
C GLY A 44 -2.09 -11.12 16.09
N TRP A 45 -3.36 -11.01 16.52
CA TRP A 45 -4.38 -10.15 15.92
C TRP A 45 -4.84 -9.07 16.90
N ALA A 46 -5.14 -7.87 16.39
CA ALA A 46 -5.80 -6.81 17.14
C ALA A 46 -6.81 -6.08 16.26
N MET A 47 -7.72 -5.29 16.85
CA MET A 47 -8.64 -4.46 16.08
C MET A 47 -7.87 -3.38 15.31
N ASN A 48 -8.33 -3.04 14.11
CA ASN A 48 -7.72 -1.98 13.32
C ASN A 48 -8.28 -0.60 13.71
N ASP A 49 -7.40 0.37 13.95
CA ASP A 49 -7.77 1.76 14.26
C ASP A 49 -8.47 2.47 13.09
N ARG A 50 -8.44 1.89 11.89
CA ARG A 50 -9.27 2.30 10.74
C ARG A 50 -10.77 2.07 10.96
N GLY A 51 -11.16 1.32 11.99
CA GLY A 51 -12.55 0.97 12.28
C GLY A 51 -13.09 -0.17 11.42
N VAL A 52 -12.24 -0.87 10.65
CA VAL A 52 -12.60 -1.99 9.79
C VAL A 52 -11.50 -3.06 9.82
N SER A 53 -11.91 -4.33 9.91
CA SER A 53 -10.99 -5.48 9.97
C SER A 53 -9.98 -5.41 11.14
N PHE A 54 -8.83 -6.05 10.98
CA PHE A 54 -7.84 -6.32 12.00
C PHE A 54 -6.45 -5.79 11.62
N THR A 55 -5.61 -5.59 12.62
CA THR A 55 -4.17 -5.55 12.46
C THR A 55 -3.55 -6.90 12.82
N PHE A 56 -2.40 -7.21 12.23
CA PHE A 56 -1.69 -8.46 12.50
C PHE A 56 -0.18 -8.28 12.69
N GLY A 57 0.39 -9.09 13.58
CA GLY A 57 1.80 -9.09 13.93
C GLY A 57 2.70 -9.82 12.93
N ALA A 58 4.02 -9.69 13.13
CA ALA A 58 5.01 -10.41 12.34
C ALA A 58 4.91 -11.94 12.51
N ASP A 59 4.49 -12.40 13.69
CA ASP A 59 4.26 -13.81 13.99
C ASP A 59 3.17 -14.43 13.11
N VAL A 60 2.08 -13.69 12.86
CA VAL A 60 1.00 -14.14 11.96
C VAL A 60 1.50 -14.29 10.53
N VAL A 61 2.35 -13.37 10.06
CA VAL A 61 2.96 -13.45 8.73
C VAL A 61 3.85 -14.69 8.61
N THR A 62 4.74 -14.90 9.58
CA THR A 62 5.64 -16.06 9.59
C THR A 62 4.85 -17.37 9.62
N GLU A 63 3.83 -17.49 10.48
CA GLU A 63 3.00 -18.69 10.58
C GLU A 63 2.26 -18.96 9.26
N PHE A 64 1.64 -17.94 8.67
CA PHE A 64 0.91 -18.07 7.41
C PHE A 64 1.82 -18.57 6.28
N LEU A 65 2.99 -17.97 6.13
CA LEU A 65 3.94 -18.34 5.07
C LEU A 65 4.46 -19.76 5.24
N LEU A 66 4.83 -20.14 6.47
CA LEU A 66 5.27 -21.51 6.78
C LEU A 66 4.16 -22.54 6.50
N LYS A 67 2.93 -22.24 6.89
CA LYS A 67 1.79 -23.14 6.71
C LYS A 67 1.46 -23.38 5.24
N HIS A 68 1.66 -22.38 4.39
CA HIS A 68 1.28 -22.42 2.98
C HIS A 68 2.45 -22.62 2.02
N ASP A 69 3.66 -22.86 2.52
CA ASP A 69 4.89 -23.03 1.74
C ASP A 69 5.13 -21.84 0.78
N LEU A 70 5.12 -20.64 1.35
CA LEU A 70 5.30 -19.37 0.63
C LEU A 70 6.44 -18.56 1.23
N ASP A 71 7.08 -17.72 0.41
CA ASP A 71 8.22 -16.90 0.85
C ASP A 71 7.85 -15.46 1.21
N LEU A 72 6.83 -14.89 0.56
CA LEU A 72 6.56 -13.46 0.62
C LEU A 72 5.06 -13.13 0.52
N VAL A 73 4.56 -12.29 1.43
CA VAL A 73 3.30 -11.58 1.28
C VAL A 73 3.54 -10.23 0.58
N CYS A 74 3.03 -10.05 -0.63
CA CYS A 74 3.02 -8.75 -1.31
C CYS A 74 1.64 -8.09 -1.19
N ARG A 75 1.60 -6.84 -0.68
CA ARG A 75 0.37 -6.09 -0.41
C ARG A 75 0.48 -4.58 -0.66
N ALA A 76 -0.63 -3.84 -0.53
CA ALA A 76 -0.70 -2.39 -0.80
C ALA A 76 -1.31 -1.59 0.38
N HIS A 77 -2.43 -0.88 0.17
CA HIS A 77 -3.28 -0.20 1.16
C HIS A 77 -2.68 0.93 2.03
N GLN A 78 -1.51 0.74 2.63
CA GLN A 78 -0.82 1.74 3.46
C GLN A 78 0.12 2.59 2.60
N VAL A 79 0.02 3.91 2.75
CA VAL A 79 1.00 4.86 2.21
C VAL A 79 2.32 4.66 2.96
N VAL A 80 3.42 4.51 2.22
CA VAL A 80 4.78 4.34 2.78
C VAL A 80 5.73 5.30 2.07
N GLU A 81 6.71 5.83 2.80
CA GLU A 81 7.55 6.96 2.39
C GLU A 81 8.24 6.73 1.04
N ASP A 82 8.94 5.60 0.87
CA ASP A 82 9.67 5.28 -0.36
C ASP A 82 8.81 4.57 -1.41
N GLY A 83 7.50 4.47 -1.20
CA GLY A 83 6.59 3.70 -2.04
C GLY A 83 6.70 2.17 -1.85
N TYR A 84 7.64 1.69 -1.05
CA TYR A 84 7.64 0.32 -0.55
C TYR A 84 8.18 0.25 0.90
N GLU A 85 7.74 -0.73 1.67
CA GLU A 85 8.28 -1.01 3.01
C GLU A 85 8.26 -2.52 3.27
N PHE A 86 9.36 -3.05 3.82
CA PHE A 86 9.41 -4.43 4.29
C PHE A 86 8.96 -4.55 5.75
N PHE A 87 8.31 -5.67 6.05
CA PHE A 87 7.85 -6.06 7.38
C PHE A 87 8.20 -7.54 7.65
N ALA A 88 8.11 -7.97 8.92
CA ALA A 88 8.31 -9.35 9.36
C ALA A 88 9.58 -10.00 8.75
N TYR A 89 10.77 -9.47 9.03
CA TYR A 89 12.04 -10.00 8.48
C TYR A 89 12.07 -10.09 6.94
N LYS A 90 11.45 -9.12 6.26
CA LYS A 90 11.27 -9.06 4.79
C LYS A 90 10.35 -10.14 4.21
N GLN A 91 9.56 -10.81 5.06
CA GLN A 91 8.56 -11.78 4.64
C GLN A 91 7.23 -11.14 4.21
N LEU A 92 7.04 -9.85 4.47
CA LEU A 92 5.95 -9.06 3.89
C LEU A 92 6.50 -7.77 3.29
N VAL A 93 5.95 -7.37 2.15
CA VAL A 93 6.21 -6.08 1.53
C VAL A 93 4.91 -5.32 1.26
N THR A 94 4.87 -4.08 1.71
CA THR A 94 3.89 -3.08 1.29
C THR A 94 4.41 -2.34 0.07
N VAL A 95 3.63 -2.24 -1.00
CA VAL A 95 3.93 -1.47 -2.20
C VAL A 95 2.82 -0.45 -2.44
N PHE A 96 3.20 0.81 -2.57
CA PHE A 96 2.31 1.93 -2.82
C PHE A 96 2.79 2.71 -4.04
N SER A 97 1.94 2.86 -5.06
CA SER A 97 2.37 3.35 -6.38
C SER A 97 1.90 4.77 -6.71
N ALA A 98 1.21 5.46 -5.81
CA ALA A 98 0.75 6.84 -6.00
C ALA A 98 1.70 7.82 -5.29
N PRO A 99 2.65 8.47 -6.01
CA PRO A 99 3.53 9.46 -5.41
C PRO A 99 2.77 10.73 -5.02
N ASN A 100 3.21 11.38 -3.95
CA ASN A 100 2.58 12.57 -3.38
C ASN A 100 1.07 12.36 -3.19
N TYR A 101 0.74 11.29 -2.46
CA TYR A 101 -0.64 10.84 -2.28
C TYR A 101 -1.51 11.98 -1.73
N CYS A 102 -2.70 12.15 -2.33
CA CYS A 102 -3.62 13.26 -2.07
C CYS A 102 -3.04 14.69 -2.18
N GLY A 103 -1.79 14.87 -2.61
CA GLY A 103 -1.10 16.16 -2.56
C GLY A 103 -0.64 16.61 -1.16
N GLU A 104 -0.79 15.72 -0.17
CA GLU A 104 -0.53 15.99 1.26
C GLU A 104 0.69 15.24 1.78
N PHE A 105 0.95 14.05 1.21
CA PHE A 105 2.12 13.26 1.53
C PHE A 105 3.27 13.60 0.58
N ASP A 106 4.53 13.47 1.02
CA ASP A 106 5.71 13.59 0.15
C ASP A 106 6.27 12.21 -0.26
N ASN A 107 5.41 11.19 -0.20
CA ASN A 107 5.80 9.81 -0.47
C ASN A 107 6.17 9.60 -1.95
N ALA A 108 7.14 8.74 -2.21
CA ALA A 108 7.34 8.17 -3.53
C ALA A 108 6.27 7.10 -3.84
N GLY A 109 6.14 6.79 -5.13
CA GLY A 109 5.51 5.56 -5.58
C GLY A 109 6.57 4.49 -5.86
N ALA A 110 6.21 3.22 -5.77
CA ALA A 110 7.07 2.14 -6.24
C ALA A 110 6.33 1.10 -7.09
N PHE A 111 7.11 0.37 -7.89
CA PHE A 111 6.72 -0.88 -8.52
C PHE A 111 7.64 -2.00 -8.05
N LEU A 112 7.05 -3.16 -7.73
CA LEU A 112 7.79 -4.40 -7.51
C LEU A 112 7.90 -5.16 -8.83
N SER A 113 9.12 -5.50 -9.23
CA SER A 113 9.43 -6.39 -10.34
C SER A 113 9.93 -7.73 -9.79
N VAL A 114 9.33 -8.82 -10.23
CA VAL A 114 9.72 -10.19 -9.87
C VAL A 114 10.13 -10.90 -11.15
N ASP A 115 11.36 -11.41 -11.21
CA ASP A 115 11.87 -12.11 -12.39
C ASP A 115 11.63 -13.63 -12.33
N GLU A 116 12.10 -14.36 -13.34
CA GLU A 116 11.94 -15.82 -13.46
C GLU A 116 12.64 -16.61 -12.33
N THR A 117 13.59 -16.00 -11.64
CA THR A 117 14.28 -16.58 -10.47
C THR A 117 13.63 -16.16 -9.15
N LEU A 118 12.47 -15.50 -9.21
CA LEU A 118 11.76 -14.90 -8.08
C LEU A 118 12.53 -13.78 -7.38
N MET A 119 13.56 -13.21 -8.04
CA MET A 119 14.28 -12.08 -7.48
C MET A 119 13.40 -10.82 -7.54
N CYS A 120 13.21 -10.23 -6.36
CA CYS A 120 12.41 -9.02 -6.17
C CYS A 120 13.28 -7.75 -6.29
N SER A 121 12.89 -6.82 -7.15
CA SER A 121 13.52 -5.49 -7.29
C SER A 121 12.48 -4.38 -7.34
N PHE A 122 12.85 -3.17 -6.91
CA PHE A 122 11.93 -2.03 -6.82
C PHE A 122 12.33 -0.91 -7.78
N ARG A 123 11.33 -0.34 -8.46
CA ARG A 123 11.46 0.89 -9.27
C ARG A 123 10.74 2.01 -8.55
N ILE A 124 11.45 3.06 -8.16
CA ILE A 124 10.90 4.18 -7.38
C ILE A 124 10.54 5.35 -8.28
N LEU A 125 9.34 5.89 -8.11
CA LEU A 125 8.82 7.10 -8.73
C LEU A 125 8.72 8.21 -7.69
N LYS A 126 9.64 9.18 -7.73
CA LYS A 126 9.55 10.35 -6.87
C LYS A 126 8.40 11.27 -7.29
N PRO A 127 7.80 12.04 -6.36
CA PRO A 127 6.87 13.10 -6.70
C PRO A 127 7.42 14.01 -7.80
N ALA A 128 6.56 14.39 -8.75
CA ALA A 128 6.94 15.39 -9.74
C ALA A 128 7.18 16.73 -9.05
N GLU A 129 8.26 17.42 -9.40
CA GLU A 129 8.49 18.78 -8.91
C GLU A 129 7.30 19.66 -9.28
N LYS A 130 6.72 20.37 -8.30
CA LYS A 130 5.72 21.39 -8.56
C LYS A 130 6.36 22.45 -9.45
N LYS A 131 6.08 22.44 -10.75
CA LYS A 131 6.44 23.56 -11.65
C LYS A 131 5.91 24.82 -10.97
N ARG A 132 6.83 25.67 -10.48
CA ARG A 132 6.48 27.02 -10.05
C ARG A 132 5.73 27.63 -11.22
N ARG A 133 4.42 27.87 -11.10
CA ARG A 133 3.71 28.72 -12.04
C ARG A 133 4.53 30.00 -12.08
N SER A 134 5.18 30.29 -13.20
CA SER A 134 5.76 31.60 -13.39
C SER A 134 4.60 32.55 -13.15
N LYS A 135 4.73 33.43 -12.15
CA LYS A 135 3.94 34.65 -12.17
C LYS A 135 4.41 35.33 -13.44
N SER A 136 3.69 35.13 -14.55
CA SER A 136 3.83 35.96 -15.74
C SER A 136 3.75 37.37 -15.20
N MET A 137 4.87 38.06 -15.26
CA MET A 137 5.01 39.44 -14.88
C MET A 137 4.00 40.19 -15.76
N ILE A 138 2.87 40.61 -15.17
CA ILE A 138 1.98 41.58 -15.80
C ILE A 138 2.76 42.90 -15.72
N ASN A 139 3.67 43.07 -16.67
CA ASN A 139 4.27 44.34 -17.05
C ASN A 139 4.21 44.35 -18.58
N LEU A 140 3.09 44.81 -19.12
CA LEU A 140 3.02 45.23 -20.51
C LEU A 140 2.44 46.65 -20.54
N PHE A 141 3.36 47.59 -20.74
CA PHE A 141 3.23 48.96 -21.22
C PHE A 141 2.88 50.07 -20.20
N GLY A 142 3.94 50.70 -19.69
CA GLY A 142 3.96 52.15 -19.51
C GLY A 142 4.62 52.82 -20.72
N SER A 143 4.08 53.95 -21.16
CA SER A 143 4.76 55.19 -21.62
C SER A 143 3.76 56.05 -22.41
N SER A 144 3.32 57.18 -21.83
CA SER A 144 3.70 58.58 -22.20
C SER A 144 2.56 59.25 -22.98
N SER A 145 2.10 60.47 -22.69
CA SER A 145 2.88 61.70 -22.71
C SER A 145 2.18 62.86 -21.97
N SER A 146 3.00 63.81 -21.55
CA SER A 146 2.70 65.15 -21.07
C SER A 146 1.79 65.97 -21.99
N ASN A 147 0.85 66.71 -21.38
CA ASN A 147 0.80 68.17 -21.37
C ASN A 147 -0.13 68.64 -20.23
#